data_AF-A0A2N6NVV2-F1
#
_entry.id   AF-A0A2N6NVV2-F1
#
_cell.length_a   1.000
_cell.length_b   1.000
_cell.length_c   1.000
_cell.angle_alpha   90.00
_cell.angle_beta   90.00
_cell.angle_gamma   90.00
#
_symmetry.space_group_name_H-M   'P 1'
#
loop_
_entity.id
_entity.type
_entity.pdbx_description
1 polymer ?
#
loop_
_entity_poly.entity_id
_entity_poly.type
_entity_poly.pdbx_seq_one_letter_code
_entity_poly.pdbx_strand_id
1 'polypeptide(L)'
;MSDAWYVPFWQKNIFLEAEYHGIERQLKRKIWDILEGKQLFYAVDPEHKAYRRRAHLAEITALLGPPPKHLLTRGRLASKFFSEQADTAELLGTYAAGIDLPTSTSLEEQETLLTGDDKKKFLEFMRKMLQWSPERRSTARELFQDAWLQERSRSPSL
;
A
#
# COMPACT_ATOMS: atom_id res chain seq x y z
N MET A 1 24.52 -12.19 27.12
CA MET A 1 25.28 -12.14 25.85
C MET A 1 24.25 -12.32 24.74
N SER A 2 23.44 -11.30 24.46
CA SER A 2 23.68 -10.18 23.54
C SER A 2 23.78 -10.65 22.08
N ASP A 3 22.62 -10.73 21.42
CA ASP A 3 22.47 -10.47 19.99
C ASP A 3 21.22 -9.60 19.81
N ALA A 4 21.38 -8.33 20.16
CA ALA A 4 20.39 -7.27 20.07
C ALA A 4 20.48 -6.50 18.73
N TRP A 5 20.85 -7.19 17.64
CA TRP A 5 21.12 -6.57 16.34
C TRP A 5 20.51 -7.36 15.18
N TYR A 6 19.17 -7.37 15.07
CA TYR A 6 18.42 -7.30 13.79
C TYR A 6 16.91 -7.36 14.05
N VAL A 7 16.37 -6.33 14.72
CA VAL A 7 14.93 -6.04 14.60
C VAL A 7 14.83 -4.97 13.52
N PRO A 8 14.31 -5.27 12.30
CA PRO A 8 14.26 -4.27 11.24
C PRO A 8 13.44 -3.06 11.71
N PHE A 9 14.10 -1.92 11.86
CA PHE A 9 13.55 -0.62 12.29
C PHE A 9 12.47 -0.05 11.33
N TRP A 10 12.16 -0.79 10.27
CA TRP A 10 11.36 -0.39 9.11
C TRP A 10 9.85 -0.48 9.33
N GLN A 11 9.38 -0.67 10.55
CA GLN A 11 7.95 -0.68 10.89
C GLN A 11 7.41 0.68 11.34
N LYS A 12 8.27 1.70 11.49
CA LYS A 12 7.85 3.05 11.87
C LYS A 12 7.67 3.95 10.65
N ASN A 13 6.42 4.40 10.50
CA ASN A 13 5.97 5.52 9.68
C ASN A 13 6.10 5.39 8.17
N ILE A 14 5.01 4.94 7.53
CA ILE A 14 4.86 5.08 6.08
C ILE A 14 3.87 6.16 5.62
N PHE A 15 3.15 6.84 6.51
CA PHE A 15 2.13 7.79 6.02
C PHE A 15 2.32 9.25 6.41
N LEU A 16 2.86 9.60 7.58
CA LEU A 16 2.69 10.99 8.06
C LEU A 16 3.89 11.61 8.81
N GLU A 17 5.08 10.98 8.76
CA GLU A 17 6.33 11.65 9.14
C GLU A 17 7.29 11.70 7.96
N ALA A 18 7.95 12.86 7.83
CA ALA A 18 8.94 13.15 6.82
C ALA A 18 10.16 12.22 7.00
N GLU A 19 10.81 11.90 5.88
CA GLU A 19 12.14 11.30 5.80
C GLU A 19 12.29 9.85 6.28
N TYR A 20 11.88 8.89 5.45
CA TYR A 20 12.59 7.60 5.35
C TYR A 20 12.47 7.09 3.90
N HIS A 21 13.60 7.06 3.18
CA HIS A 21 13.73 6.62 1.78
C HIS A 21 13.61 5.09 1.71
N GLY A 22 12.67 4.53 0.95
CA GLY A 22 12.97 4.14 -0.43
C GLY A 22 12.95 2.63 -0.71
N ILE A 23 12.98 1.74 0.29
CA ILE A 23 13.06 0.29 0.05
C ILE A 23 11.68 -0.39 0.09
N GLU A 24 10.89 -0.19 1.14
CA GLU A 24 9.60 -0.86 1.28
C GLU A 24 8.51 -0.31 0.33
N ARG A 25 8.53 1.01 0.07
CA ARG A 25 7.68 1.65 -0.97
C ARG A 25 7.96 1.09 -2.35
N GLN A 26 9.19 0.67 -2.62
CA GLN A 26 9.57 0.10 -3.91
C GLN A 26 9.25 -1.37 -4.01
N LEU A 27 9.33 -2.14 -2.93
CA LEU A 27 9.13 -3.59 -2.99
C LEU A 27 7.70 -3.99 -3.35
N LYS A 28 6.69 -3.34 -2.74
CA LYS A 28 5.27 -3.62 -3.02
C LYS A 28 4.88 -3.28 -4.46
N ARG A 29 5.36 -2.12 -4.92
CA ARG A 29 5.21 -1.68 -6.31
C ARG A 29 5.92 -2.66 -7.24
N LYS A 30 7.17 -3.03 -6.94
CA LYS A 30 7.96 -3.92 -7.80
C LYS A 30 7.35 -5.30 -7.97
N ILE A 31 6.77 -5.91 -6.94
CA ILE A 31 6.17 -7.26 -7.10
C ILE A 31 4.96 -7.21 -8.04
N TRP A 32 4.08 -6.22 -7.86
CA TRP A 32 2.95 -6.02 -8.76
C TRP A 32 3.41 -5.69 -10.19
N ASP A 33 4.28 -4.69 -10.34
CA ASP A 33 4.75 -4.22 -11.64
C ASP A 33 5.48 -5.33 -12.43
N ILE A 34 6.22 -6.20 -11.75
CA ILE A 34 6.91 -7.35 -12.37
C ILE A 34 5.91 -8.37 -12.90
N LEU A 35 4.82 -8.62 -12.17
CA LEU A 35 3.82 -9.59 -12.59
C LEU A 35 2.95 -8.99 -13.68
N GLU A 36 2.23 -7.92 -13.38
CA GLU A 36 1.20 -7.33 -14.25
C GLU A 36 1.77 -6.53 -15.44
N GLY A 37 3.05 -6.17 -15.42
CA GLY A 37 3.66 -5.35 -16.45
C GLY A 37 3.16 -3.89 -16.48
N LYS A 38 2.33 -3.50 -15.51
CA LYS A 38 1.78 -2.16 -15.32
C LYS A 38 1.89 -1.71 -13.87
N GLN A 39 1.90 -0.40 -13.65
CA GLN A 39 2.07 0.16 -12.31
C GLN A 39 0.80 0.00 -11.48
N LEU A 40 0.94 -0.40 -10.20
CA LEU A 40 -0.18 -0.38 -9.25
C LEU A 40 -0.62 1.05 -8.92
N PHE A 41 0.34 1.95 -8.77
CA PHE A 41 0.14 3.37 -8.48
C PHE A 41 1.00 4.22 -9.41
N TYR A 42 0.36 5.09 -10.19
CA TYR A 42 1.04 6.04 -11.08
C TYR A 42 1.40 7.31 -10.31
N ALA A 43 0.56 7.71 -9.37
CA ALA A 43 0.71 8.88 -8.52
C ALA A 43 0.92 10.19 -9.30
N VAL A 44 0.35 10.26 -10.51
CA VAL A 44 0.44 11.43 -11.39
C VAL A 44 -0.67 12.39 -11.06
N ASP A 45 -0.28 13.61 -10.74
CA ASP A 45 -1.19 14.70 -10.45
C ASP A 45 -1.94 15.15 -11.71
N PRO A 46 -3.29 15.17 -11.72
CA PRO A 46 -4.04 15.53 -12.91
C PRO A 46 -3.85 17.00 -13.33
N GLU A 47 -3.53 17.88 -12.39
CA GLU A 47 -3.28 19.31 -12.63
C GLU A 47 -1.82 19.54 -13.05
N HIS A 48 -0.86 18.98 -12.32
CA HIS A 48 0.57 19.25 -12.52
C HIS A 48 1.25 18.32 -13.53
N LYS A 49 0.58 17.23 -13.93
CA LYS A 49 1.11 16.19 -14.83
C LYS A 49 2.43 15.59 -14.36
N ALA A 50 2.65 15.53 -13.06
CA ALA A 50 3.87 15.05 -12.43
C ALA A 50 3.57 14.32 -11.13
N TYR A 51 4.53 13.54 -10.62
CA TYR A 51 4.37 12.86 -9.34
C TYR A 51 4.08 13.85 -8.20
N ARG A 52 3.00 13.62 -7.46
CA ARG A 52 2.68 14.37 -6.23
C ARG A 52 2.17 13.42 -5.16
N ARG A 53 2.53 13.72 -3.90
CA ARG A 53 2.07 12.96 -2.73
C ARG A 53 0.55 12.89 -2.63
N ARG A 54 -0.16 13.96 -3.00
CA ARG A 54 -1.62 13.99 -3.02
C ARG A 54 -2.16 12.91 -3.97
N ALA A 55 -1.74 12.90 -5.23
CA ALA A 55 -2.19 11.92 -6.22
C ALA A 55 -1.91 10.48 -5.77
N HIS A 56 -0.73 10.22 -5.20
CA HIS A 56 -0.40 8.89 -4.66
C HIS A 56 -1.36 8.47 -3.53
N LEU A 57 -1.65 9.38 -2.57
CA LEU A 57 -2.58 9.09 -1.49
C LEU A 57 -4.01 8.89 -2.00
N ALA A 58 -4.43 9.61 -3.05
CA ALA A 58 -5.74 9.42 -3.66
C ALA A 58 -5.88 8.01 -4.25
N GLU A 59 -4.87 7.53 -4.98
CA GLU A 59 -4.89 6.17 -5.54
C GLU A 59 -4.86 5.09 -4.45
N ILE A 60 -4.07 5.28 -3.39
CA ILE A 60 -4.05 4.35 -2.24
C ILE A 60 -5.42 4.33 -1.55
N THR A 61 -6.06 5.49 -1.35
CA THR A 61 -7.39 5.59 -0.77
C THR A 61 -8.47 4.98 -1.66
N ALA A 62 -8.37 5.13 -2.98
CA ALA A 62 -9.29 4.49 -3.91
C ALA A 62 -9.17 2.94 -3.89
N LEU A 63 -7.96 2.42 -3.67
CA LEU A 63 -7.71 0.98 -3.62
C LEU A 63 -8.05 0.35 -2.26
N LEU A 64 -7.66 1.01 -1.15
CA LEU A 64 -7.73 0.45 0.21
C LEU A 64 -8.91 1.00 1.03
N GLY A 65 -9.64 1.97 0.50
CA GLY A 65 -10.58 2.77 1.27
C GLY A 65 -9.90 3.82 2.16
N PRO A 66 -10.68 4.56 2.97
CA PRO A 66 -10.15 5.61 3.82
C PRO A 66 -9.18 5.05 4.87
N PRO A 67 -8.14 5.82 5.24
CA PRO A 67 -7.23 5.41 6.30
C PRO A 67 -7.97 5.30 7.65
N PRO A 68 -7.62 4.32 8.50
CA PRO A 68 -8.17 4.22 9.84
C PRO A 68 -7.99 5.49 10.68
N LYS A 69 -8.99 5.83 11.50
CA LYS A 69 -9.01 7.04 12.34
C LYS A 69 -7.76 7.22 13.20
N HIS A 70 -7.24 6.15 13.80
CA HIS A 70 -6.05 6.23 14.66
C HIS A 70 -4.78 6.66 13.91
N LEU A 71 -4.70 6.42 12.59
CA LEU A 71 -3.59 6.90 11.76
C LEU A 71 -3.75 8.39 11.44
N LEU A 72 -4.99 8.82 11.15
CA LEU A 72 -5.30 10.23 10.91
C LEU A 72 -4.98 11.08 12.15
N THR A 73 -5.41 10.65 13.33
CA THR A 73 -5.16 11.40 14.59
C THR A 73 -3.68 11.53 14.94
N ARG A 74 -2.84 10.54 14.60
CA ARG A 74 -1.41 10.55 14.95
C ARG A 74 -0.54 11.32 13.95
N GLY A 75 -1.03 11.55 12.74
CA GLY A 75 -0.16 11.98 11.66
C GLY A 75 -0.17 13.47 11.41
N ARG A 76 1.01 14.07 11.45
CA ARG A 76 1.22 15.53 11.36
C ARG A 76 0.72 16.18 10.08
N LEU A 77 0.57 15.40 9.00
CA LEU A 77 0.12 15.89 7.71
C LEU A 77 -1.29 15.39 7.35
N ALA A 78 -2.01 14.73 8.27
CA ALA A 78 -3.32 14.14 8.00
C ALA A 78 -4.30 15.20 7.47
N SER A 79 -4.42 16.32 8.18
CA SER A 79 -5.24 17.49 7.82
C SER A 79 -4.96 18.07 6.45
N LYS A 80 -3.77 17.83 5.86
CA LYS A 80 -3.47 18.32 4.50
C LYS A 80 -4.12 17.50 3.40
N PHE A 81 -4.48 16.25 3.69
CA PHE A 81 -4.96 15.30 2.69
C PHE A 81 -6.31 14.70 3.04
N PHE A 82 -6.72 14.75 4.29
CA PHE A 82 -7.96 14.16 4.79
C PHE A 82 -8.67 15.14 5.71
N SER A 83 -10.01 15.16 5.64
CA SER A 83 -10.82 15.94 6.57
C SER A 83 -10.68 15.40 8.00
N GLU A 84 -10.28 16.27 8.92
CA GLU A 84 -10.24 15.97 10.36
C GLU A 84 -11.62 16.14 11.03
N GLN A 85 -12.48 16.96 10.44
CA GLN A 85 -13.80 17.31 10.95
C GLN A 85 -14.88 16.75 10.06
N ALA A 86 -15.64 15.85 10.64
CA ALA A 86 -16.85 15.30 10.09
C ALA A 86 -17.82 15.18 11.25
N ASP A 87 -18.90 15.94 11.21
CA ASP A 87 -19.93 15.93 12.25
C ASP A 87 -20.65 14.57 12.31
N THR A 88 -20.49 13.76 11.25
CA THR A 88 -20.94 12.37 11.15
C THR A 88 -19.75 11.44 10.97
N ALA A 89 -19.85 10.20 11.47
CA ALA A 89 -18.81 9.18 11.28
C ALA A 89 -18.52 8.87 9.80
N GLU A 90 -19.41 9.28 8.89
CA GLU A 90 -19.33 9.03 7.45
C GLU A 90 -18.29 9.88 6.72
N LEU A 91 -18.02 11.12 7.16
CA LEU A 91 -17.13 12.04 6.43
C LEU A 91 -15.69 12.04 6.98
N LEU A 92 -15.42 11.36 8.08
CA LEU A 92 -14.09 11.35 8.71
C LEU A 92 -13.12 10.52 7.86
N GLY A 93 -12.00 11.11 7.46
CA GLY A 93 -11.06 10.44 6.55
C GLY A 93 -11.46 10.52 5.07
N THR A 94 -12.40 11.40 4.73
CA THR A 94 -12.66 11.79 3.34
C THR A 94 -11.42 12.48 2.79
N TYR A 95 -11.03 12.08 1.59
CA TYR A 95 -9.89 12.68 0.90
C TYR A 95 -10.19 14.14 0.53
N ALA A 96 -9.31 15.05 0.94
CA ALA A 96 -9.53 16.50 0.91
C ALA A 96 -8.27 17.28 0.46
N ALA A 97 -7.59 16.81 -0.59
CA ALA A 97 -6.36 17.44 -1.11
C ALA A 97 -6.54 18.21 -2.43
N GLY A 98 -7.79 18.61 -2.75
CA GLY A 98 -8.10 19.38 -3.95
C GLY A 98 -7.97 18.61 -5.27
N ILE A 99 -8.10 17.28 -5.25
CA ILE A 99 -8.34 16.42 -6.42
C ILE A 99 -9.40 15.40 -6.05
N ASP A 100 -10.14 14.95 -7.07
CA ASP A 100 -11.07 13.85 -6.92
C ASP A 100 -10.30 12.54 -6.71
N LEU A 101 -10.92 11.64 -5.93
CA LEU A 101 -10.44 10.27 -5.86
C LEU A 101 -10.66 9.62 -7.24
N PRO A 102 -9.67 8.88 -7.77
CA PRO A 102 -9.90 8.06 -8.94
C PRO A 102 -10.98 7.03 -8.63
N THR A 103 -11.65 6.53 -9.67
CA THR A 103 -12.63 5.45 -9.53
C THR A 103 -11.99 4.29 -8.77
N SER A 104 -12.63 3.85 -7.68
CA SER A 104 -12.16 2.69 -6.93
C SER A 104 -12.20 1.46 -7.83
N THR A 105 -11.03 0.90 -8.10
CA THR A 105 -10.89 -0.38 -8.79
C THR A 105 -10.28 -1.37 -7.81
N SER A 106 -10.88 -2.54 -7.68
CA SER A 106 -10.39 -3.59 -6.80
C SER A 106 -9.09 -4.20 -7.32
N LEU A 107 -8.27 -4.79 -6.43
CA LEU A 107 -7.09 -5.55 -6.87
C LEU A 107 -7.49 -6.69 -7.82
N GLU A 108 -8.65 -7.32 -7.58
CA GLU A 108 -9.21 -8.38 -8.43
C GLU A 108 -9.43 -7.94 -9.88
N GLU A 109 -9.96 -6.74 -10.09
CA GLU A 109 -10.21 -6.16 -11.41
C GLU A 109 -8.92 -5.67 -12.07
N GLN A 110 -7.97 -5.19 -11.27
CA GLN A 110 -6.68 -4.73 -11.79
C GLN A 110 -5.76 -5.89 -12.16
N GLU A 111 -5.86 -7.04 -11.50
CA GLU A 111 -5.09 -8.24 -11.79
C GLU A 111 -5.66 -8.91 -13.04
N THR A 112 -4.83 -9.12 -14.07
CA THR A 112 -5.28 -9.56 -15.39
C THR A 112 -4.55 -10.79 -15.93
N LEU A 113 -3.49 -11.24 -15.25
CA LEU A 113 -2.61 -12.28 -15.79
C LEU A 113 -2.84 -13.66 -15.19
N LEU A 114 -3.12 -13.73 -13.89
CA LEU A 114 -3.37 -14.97 -13.18
C LEU A 114 -4.85 -15.32 -13.24
N THR A 115 -5.15 -16.60 -13.11
CA THR A 115 -6.53 -17.11 -13.05
C THR A 115 -6.64 -18.16 -11.96
N GLY A 116 -7.87 -18.53 -11.60
CA GLY A 116 -8.12 -19.61 -10.64
C GLY A 116 -7.46 -19.39 -9.28
N ASP A 117 -6.83 -20.42 -8.74
CA ASP A 117 -6.26 -20.40 -7.39
C ASP A 117 -4.95 -19.59 -7.30
N ASP A 118 -4.16 -19.52 -8.37
CA ASP A 118 -2.94 -18.71 -8.41
C ASP A 118 -3.26 -17.23 -8.22
N LYS A 119 -4.34 -16.74 -8.87
CA LYS A 119 -4.85 -15.38 -8.69
C LYS A 119 -5.26 -15.14 -7.24
N LYS A 120 -6.04 -16.05 -6.64
CA LYS A 120 -6.49 -15.91 -5.24
C LYS A 120 -5.30 -15.80 -4.28
N LYS A 121 -4.34 -16.72 -4.39
CA LYS A 121 -3.13 -16.74 -3.56
C LYS A 121 -2.29 -15.47 -3.73
N PHE A 122 -2.12 -14.99 -4.97
CA PHE A 122 -1.41 -13.74 -5.24
C PHE A 122 -2.10 -12.54 -4.60
N LEU A 123 -3.43 -12.43 -4.76
CA LEU A 123 -4.19 -11.32 -4.18
C LEU A 123 -4.16 -11.33 -2.66
N GLU A 124 -4.21 -12.51 -2.02
CA GLU A 124 -3.99 -12.66 -0.58
C GLU A 124 -2.59 -12.20 -0.16
N PHE A 125 -1.55 -12.58 -0.92
CA PHE A 125 -0.19 -12.11 -0.70
C PHE A 125 -0.10 -10.57 -0.82
N MET A 126 -0.71 -9.97 -1.85
CA MET A 126 -0.75 -8.52 -2.03
C MET A 126 -1.46 -7.82 -0.88
N ARG A 127 -2.57 -8.37 -0.36
CA ARG A 127 -3.29 -7.82 0.80
C ARG A 127 -2.46 -7.83 2.09
N LYS A 128 -1.58 -8.82 2.29
CA LYS A 128 -0.64 -8.84 3.43
C LYS A 128 0.37 -7.71 3.37
N MET A 129 0.73 -7.27 2.16
CA MET A 129 1.61 -6.13 1.94
C MET A 129 0.86 -4.79 1.97
N LEU A 130 -0.30 -4.70 1.34
CA LEU A 130 -1.05 -3.46 1.12
C LEU A 130 -1.97 -3.14 2.30
N GLN A 131 -1.35 -2.70 3.39
CA GLN A 131 -2.04 -2.29 4.62
C GLN A 131 -1.70 -0.84 4.99
N TRP A 132 -2.75 -0.09 5.35
CA TRP A 132 -2.64 1.25 5.93
C TRP A 132 -1.80 1.24 7.22
N SER A 133 -2.20 0.41 8.17
CA SER A 133 -1.50 0.26 9.46
C SER A 133 -0.21 -0.55 9.28
N PRO A 134 0.96 -0.01 9.64
CA PRO A 134 2.21 -0.76 9.55
C PRO A 134 2.24 -1.99 10.46
N GLU A 135 1.49 -1.98 11.57
CA GLU A 135 1.42 -3.09 12.51
C GLU A 135 0.63 -4.29 11.96
N ARG A 136 -0.26 -4.06 10.97
CA ARG A 136 -1.02 -5.12 10.29
C ARG A 136 -0.30 -5.68 9.07
N ARG A 137 0.83 -5.08 8.70
CA ARG A 137 1.59 -5.45 7.52
C ARG A 137 2.49 -6.62 7.85
N SER A 138 2.49 -7.64 7.00
CA SER A 138 3.44 -8.72 7.11
C SER A 138 4.87 -8.21 6.89
N THR A 139 5.78 -8.69 7.72
CA THR A 139 7.21 -8.43 7.61
C THR A 139 7.79 -9.07 6.36
N ALA A 140 8.97 -8.61 5.91
CA ALA A 140 9.67 -9.22 4.78
C ALA A 140 9.92 -10.72 4.98
N ARG A 141 10.15 -11.15 6.22
CA ARG A 141 10.35 -12.56 6.58
C ARG A 141 9.06 -13.38 6.41
N GLU A 142 7.93 -12.86 6.88
CA GLU A 142 6.63 -13.53 6.74
C GLU A 142 6.21 -13.60 5.27
N LEU A 143 6.41 -12.52 4.51
CA LEU A 143 6.16 -12.49 3.07
C LEU A 143 7.07 -13.47 2.33
N PHE A 144 8.34 -13.59 2.73
CA PHE A 144 9.25 -14.57 2.14
C PHE A 144 8.75 -16.01 2.35
N GLN A 145 8.11 -16.28 3.48
CA GLN A 145 7.57 -17.60 3.83
C GLN A 145 6.15 -17.85 3.31
N ASP A 146 5.55 -16.89 2.60
CA ASP A 146 4.20 -17.01 2.09
C ASP A 146 4.08 -18.16 1.08
N ALA A 147 2.97 -18.91 1.15
CA ALA A 147 2.72 -20.05 0.30
C ALA A 147 2.82 -19.72 -1.19
N TRP A 148 2.29 -18.56 -1.60
CA TRP A 148 2.33 -18.13 -3.01
C TRP A 148 3.77 -17.95 -3.52
N LEU A 149 4.64 -17.35 -2.70
CA LEU A 149 6.04 -17.13 -3.08
C LEU A 149 6.87 -18.43 -2.99
N GLN A 150 6.60 -19.27 -2.00
CA GLN A 150 7.29 -20.55 -1.81
C GLN A 150 6.96 -21.58 -2.90
N GLU A 151 5.73 -21.62 -3.39
CA GLU A 151 5.35 -22.51 -4.50
C GLU A 151 6.09 -22.15 -5.80
N ARG A 152 6.29 -20.85 -6.04
CA ARG A 152 7.01 -20.35 -7.22
C ARG A 152 8.53 -20.48 -7.12
N SER A 153 9.10 -20.39 -5.92
CA SER A 153 10.54 -20.60 -5.73
C SER A 153 10.94 -22.07 -5.80
N ARG A 154 9.99 -22.98 -5.53
CA ARG A 154 10.20 -24.43 -5.56
C ARG A 154 9.92 -25.07 -6.90
N SER A 155 9.41 -24.34 -7.89
CA SER A 155 9.23 -24.84 -9.25
C SER A 155 10.59 -24.80 -9.96
N PRO A 156 11.28 -25.93 -10.18
CA PRO A 156 12.40 -25.96 -11.09
C PRO A 156 11.84 -25.77 -12.51
N SER A 157 12.56 -25.00 -13.31
CA SER A 157 12.39 -24.84 -14.75
C SER A 157 11.79 -26.07 -15.46
N LEU A 158 10.73 -25.85 -16.24
CA LEU A 158 10.40 -26.67 -17.41
C LEU A 158 11.58 -26.75 -18.38
#